data_AF-A0A8S3DXD7-F1
#
_entry.id   AF-A0A8S3DXD7-F1
#
_cell.length_a   1.000
_cell.length_b   1.000
_cell.length_c   1.000
_cell.angle_alpha   90.00
_cell.angle_beta   90.00
_cell.angle_gamma   90.00
#
_symmetry.space_group_name_H-M   'P 1'
#
loop_
_entity.id
_entity.type
_entity.pdbx_description
1 polymer ?
#
loop_
_entity_poly.entity_id
_entity_poly.type
_entity_poly.pdbx_seq_one_letter_code
_entity_poly.pdbx_strand_id
1 'polypeptide(L)'
;MSPNDDTNVIWQTNIENSQQISLTNGNLDKNLRLILTSLVEAYNAAYHWTVRQQILSIMANDVTFSTILMFIPNLTEYRYYRARRYAKSIGKGVVVDDTRTATIRYDDYQLEHFIEFIVSPHICTDLPFGQKELHLSTGETLLIPLTIRNLAPQRIITQYYDYCKEYYGNTFRPLGQSSLFSILNECTASTRRSLQGLDSFSAEGSTAFDFLFSIVDGLSTLGIVLNAL
;
A
#
# COMPACT_ATOMS: atom_id res chain seq x y z
N MET A 1 -39.72 47.90 55.49
CA MET A 1 -38.77 48.09 54.36
C MET A 1 -38.12 46.75 54.10
N SER A 2 -38.27 46.19 52.90
CA SER A 2 -37.68 44.89 52.58
C SER A 2 -36.15 45.06 52.47
N PRO A 3 -35.33 44.08 52.91
CA PRO A 3 -33.87 44.22 52.92
C PRO A 3 -33.19 44.30 51.55
N ASN A 4 -33.94 44.38 50.44
CA ASN A 4 -33.42 44.16 49.08
C ASN A 4 -33.59 45.34 48.12
N ASP A 5 -34.09 46.50 48.58
CA ASP A 5 -34.28 47.71 47.75
C ASP A 5 -33.12 48.72 47.89
N ASP A 6 -32.03 48.35 48.55
CA ASP A 6 -30.90 49.26 48.74
C ASP A 6 -30.10 49.35 47.43
N THR A 7 -30.35 50.40 46.65
CA THR A 7 -29.77 50.61 45.31
C THR A 7 -28.24 50.51 45.31
N ASN A 8 -27.59 50.85 46.42
CA ASN A 8 -26.14 50.72 46.60
C ASN A 8 -25.65 49.27 46.54
N VAL A 9 -26.42 48.31 47.05
CA VAL A 9 -26.07 46.88 47.04
C VAL A 9 -26.11 46.35 45.60
N ILE A 10 -27.12 46.75 44.82
CA ILE A 10 -27.26 46.36 43.40
C ILE A 10 -26.08 46.90 42.58
N TRP A 11 -25.68 48.17 42.79
CA TRP A 11 -24.52 48.76 42.12
C TRP A 11 -23.21 48.05 42.47
N GLN A 12 -22.99 47.72 43.75
CA GLN A 12 -21.81 46.97 44.19
C GLN A 12 -21.76 45.58 43.54
N THR A 13 -22.89 44.85 43.53
CA THR A 13 -22.95 43.53 42.88
C THR A 13 -22.70 43.59 41.36
N ASN A 14 -23.14 44.65 40.67
CA ASN A 14 -22.88 44.81 39.24
C ASN A 14 -21.42 45.15 38.94
N ILE A 15 -20.75 45.91 39.82
CA ILE A 15 -19.32 46.21 39.69
C ILE A 15 -18.51 44.93 39.90
N GLU A 16 -18.83 44.16 40.94
CA GLU A 16 -18.17 42.87 41.22
C GLU A 16 -18.37 41.88 40.06
N ASN A 17 -19.59 41.77 39.52
CA ASN A 17 -19.87 40.95 38.34
C ASN A 17 -19.09 41.42 37.10
N SER A 18 -19.01 42.74 36.87
CA SER A 18 -18.26 43.31 35.74
C SER A 18 -16.76 43.07 35.87
N GLN A 19 -16.22 43.13 37.09
CA GLN A 19 -14.83 42.79 37.38
C GLN A 19 -14.57 41.31 37.17
N GLN A 20 -15.46 40.43 37.64
CA GLN A 20 -15.37 38.99 37.42
C GLN A 20 -15.41 38.64 35.92
N ILE A 21 -16.33 39.23 35.15
CA ILE A 21 -16.42 39.05 33.69
C ILE A 21 -15.13 39.50 32.99
N SER A 22 -14.54 40.62 33.44
CA SER A 22 -13.28 41.13 32.88
C SER A 22 -12.10 40.20 33.17
N LEU A 23 -12.03 39.66 34.39
CA LEU A 23 -11.02 38.66 34.79
C LEU A 23 -11.18 37.36 34.00
N THR A 24 -12.41 36.87 33.81
CA THR A 24 -12.68 35.66 33.02
C THR A 24 -12.33 35.85 31.55
N ASN A 25 -12.62 37.02 30.97
CA ASN A 25 -12.26 37.35 29.59
C ASN A 25 -10.74 37.43 29.40
N GLY A 26 -10.02 38.06 30.34
CA GLY A 26 -8.55 38.10 30.30
C GLY A 26 -7.90 36.71 30.40
N ASN A 27 -8.49 35.80 31.19
CA ASN A 27 -8.01 34.41 31.28
C ASN A 27 -8.33 33.61 30.01
N LEU A 28 -9.52 33.81 29.42
CA LEU A 28 -9.90 33.20 28.15
C LEU A 28 -8.95 33.61 27.01
N ASP A 29 -8.60 34.89 26.93
CA ASP A 29 -7.65 35.39 25.93
C ASP A 29 -6.25 34.79 26.09
N LYS A 30 -5.81 34.59 27.34
CA LYS A 30 -4.53 33.92 27.63
C LYS A 30 -4.54 32.46 27.17
N ASN A 31 -5.62 31.73 27.46
CA ASN A 31 -5.77 30.34 27.05
C ASN A 31 -5.86 30.19 25.53
N LEU A 32 -6.58 31.09 24.84
CA LEU A 32 -6.64 31.12 23.38
C LEU A 32 -5.27 31.35 22.75
N ARG A 33 -4.48 32.29 23.30
CA ARG A 33 -3.09 32.50 22.84
C ARG A 33 -2.25 31.24 23.00
N LEU A 34 -2.38 30.53 24.13
CA LEU A 34 -1.63 29.29 24.39
C LEU A 34 -2.00 28.17 23.40
N ILE A 35 -3.29 28.03 23.08
CA ILE A 35 -3.76 27.07 22.07
C ILE A 35 -3.21 27.42 20.70
N LEU A 36 -3.25 28.70 20.32
CA LEU A 36 -2.70 29.17 19.04
C LEU A 36 -1.19 28.95 18.96
N THR A 37 -0.44 29.23 20.03
CA THR A 37 1.01 28.96 20.04
C THR A 37 1.31 27.47 19.88
N SER A 38 0.55 26.59 20.54
CA SER A 38 0.72 25.14 20.41
C SER A 38 0.42 24.65 18.98
N LEU A 39 -0.63 25.17 18.33
CA LEU A 39 -0.92 24.86 16.93
C LEU A 39 0.17 25.37 15.97
N VAL A 40 0.76 26.52 16.27
CA VAL A 40 1.85 27.11 15.49
C VAL A 40 3.14 26.30 15.65
N GLU A 41 3.44 25.80 16.85
CA GLU A 41 4.53 24.87 17.09
C GLU A 41 4.35 23.59 16.26
N ALA A 42 3.14 23.00 16.28
CA ALA A 42 2.81 21.84 15.44
C ALA A 42 2.96 22.14 13.93
N TYR A 43 2.52 23.32 13.48
CA TYR A 43 2.65 23.76 12.10
C TYR A 43 4.13 23.88 11.68
N ASN A 44 4.98 24.42 12.55
CA ASN A 44 6.41 24.56 12.27
C ASN A 44 7.14 23.22 12.28
N ALA A 45 6.74 22.30 13.17
CA ALA A 45 7.30 20.94 13.26
C ALA A 45 6.94 20.06 12.05
N ALA A 46 5.79 20.31 11.40
CA ALA A 46 5.35 19.53 10.26
C ALA A 46 6.29 19.68 9.06
N TYR A 47 6.75 18.55 8.49
CA TYR A 47 7.63 18.50 7.32
C TYR A 47 6.87 18.73 6.01
N HIS A 48 5.74 18.03 5.82
CA HIS A 48 4.96 18.11 4.59
C HIS A 48 3.92 19.24 4.63
N TRP A 49 3.74 19.88 3.48
CA TRP A 49 2.73 20.93 3.32
C TRP A 49 1.31 20.41 3.59
N THR A 50 0.98 19.16 3.27
CA THR A 50 -0.36 18.60 3.53
C THR A 50 -0.69 18.62 5.02
N VAL A 51 0.27 18.23 5.87
CA VAL A 51 0.11 18.27 7.33
C VAL A 51 0.03 19.72 7.83
N ARG A 52 0.85 20.62 7.29
CA ARG A 52 0.74 22.06 7.58
C ARG A 52 -0.61 22.64 7.22
N GLN A 53 -1.17 22.24 6.08
CA GLN A 53 -2.51 22.64 5.62
C GLN A 53 -3.59 22.10 6.56
N GLN A 54 -3.46 20.86 7.03
CA GLN A 54 -4.38 20.25 7.99
C GLN A 54 -4.37 21.00 9.32
N ILE A 55 -3.19 21.25 9.90
CA ILE A 55 -3.04 22.00 11.15
C ILE A 55 -3.58 23.43 10.98
N LEU A 56 -3.22 24.11 9.91
CA LEU A 56 -3.69 25.47 9.61
C LEU A 56 -5.21 25.51 9.42
N SER A 57 -5.82 24.45 8.88
CA SER A 57 -7.27 24.36 8.65
C SER A 57 -8.08 24.37 9.96
N ILE A 58 -7.47 23.96 11.08
CA ILE A 58 -8.09 23.99 12.41
C ILE A 58 -8.41 25.43 12.82
N MET A 59 -7.45 26.36 12.63
CA MET A 59 -7.58 27.75 13.05
C MET A 59 -8.05 28.72 11.95
N ALA A 60 -7.81 28.40 10.67
CA ALA A 60 -8.07 29.33 9.56
C ALA A 60 -9.56 29.65 9.31
N ASN A 61 -10.50 28.89 9.87
CA ASN A 61 -11.92 29.21 9.76
C ASN A 61 -12.41 30.16 10.86
N ASP A 62 -11.80 30.08 12.05
CA ASP A 62 -12.27 30.75 13.26
C ASP A 62 -11.44 32.01 13.59
N VAL A 63 -10.21 32.10 13.08
CA VAL A 63 -9.28 33.21 13.34
C VAL A 63 -8.95 33.94 12.04
N THR A 64 -8.86 35.27 12.09
CA THR A 64 -8.57 36.09 10.92
C THR A 64 -7.12 35.93 10.44
N PHE A 65 -6.89 36.20 9.15
CA PHE A 65 -5.54 36.14 8.56
C PHE A 65 -4.54 37.04 9.30
N SER A 66 -4.95 38.27 9.65
CA SER A 66 -4.08 39.22 10.34
C SER A 66 -3.60 38.67 11.69
N THR A 67 -4.51 38.07 12.47
CA THR A 67 -4.15 37.46 13.76
C THR A 67 -3.20 36.29 13.57
N ILE A 68 -3.45 35.39 12.62
CA ILE A 68 -2.57 34.23 12.37
C ILE A 68 -1.19 34.68 11.86
N LEU A 69 -1.14 35.73 11.03
CA LEU A 69 0.10 36.29 10.51
C LEU A 69 1.02 36.80 11.64
N MET A 70 0.46 37.28 12.75
CA MET A 70 1.26 37.68 13.93
C MET A 70 2.00 36.48 14.56
N PHE A 71 1.43 35.27 14.48
CA PHE A 71 2.07 34.06 15.00
C PHE A 71 2.94 33.34 13.95
N ILE A 72 2.61 33.47 12.66
CA ILE A 72 3.35 32.86 11.55
C ILE A 72 3.71 33.95 10.53
N PRO A 73 4.83 34.66 10.71
CA PRO A 73 5.17 35.83 9.89
C PRO A 73 5.40 35.50 8.41
N ASN A 74 5.76 34.25 8.09
CA ASN A 74 6.02 33.79 6.72
C ASN A 74 4.79 33.14 6.04
N LEU A 75 3.58 33.35 6.58
CA LEU A 75 2.36 32.77 6.02
C LEU A 75 1.81 33.63 4.87
N THR A 76 1.62 33.01 3.71
CA THR A 76 0.97 33.68 2.56
C THR A 76 -0.55 33.60 2.64
N GLU A 77 -1.23 34.60 2.11
CA GLU A 77 -2.70 34.59 2.01
C GLU A 77 -3.23 33.35 1.28
N TYR A 78 -2.55 32.96 0.19
CA TYR A 78 -2.90 31.75 -0.57
C TYR A 78 -2.95 30.51 0.33
N ARG A 79 -1.94 30.32 1.20
CA ARG A 79 -1.86 29.18 2.12
C ARG A 79 -2.99 29.22 3.15
N TYR A 80 -3.28 30.39 3.69
CA TYR A 80 -4.39 30.61 4.62
C TYR A 80 -5.75 30.29 3.97
N TYR A 81 -6.06 30.90 2.82
CA TYR A 81 -7.34 30.68 2.15
C TYR A 81 -7.51 29.24 1.65
N ARG A 82 -6.41 28.60 1.24
CA ARG A 82 -6.42 27.19 0.85
C ARG A 82 -6.72 26.27 2.04
N ALA A 83 -6.13 26.52 3.21
CA ALA A 83 -6.46 25.79 4.43
C ALA A 83 -7.89 26.06 4.91
N ARG A 84 -8.38 27.29 4.76
CA ARG A 84 -9.77 27.65 5.07
C ARG A 84 -10.78 26.95 4.14
N ARG A 85 -10.48 26.86 2.84
CA ARG A 85 -11.28 26.08 1.89
C ARG A 85 -11.27 24.59 2.25
N TYR A 86 -10.10 24.05 2.60
CA TYR A 86 -9.95 22.67 3.04
C TYR A 86 -10.82 22.33 4.26
N ALA A 87 -10.83 23.21 5.28
CA ALA A 87 -11.68 23.06 6.45
C ALA A 87 -13.17 22.98 6.09
N LYS A 88 -13.61 23.71 5.05
CA LYS A 88 -15.00 23.72 4.58
C LYS A 88 -15.37 22.51 3.74
N SER A 89 -14.46 22.01 2.89
CA SER A 89 -14.75 20.93 1.95
C SER A 89 -14.56 19.54 2.54
N ILE A 90 -13.50 19.35 3.34
CA ILE A 90 -13.10 18.04 3.87
C ILE A 90 -13.34 17.99 5.38
N GLY A 91 -12.98 19.07 6.08
CA GLY A 91 -13.11 19.17 7.53
C GLY A 91 -11.84 19.72 8.19
N LYS A 92 -11.97 20.23 9.42
CA LYS A 92 -10.85 20.77 10.20
C LYS A 92 -9.92 19.64 10.62
N GLY A 93 -8.63 19.74 10.27
CA GLY A 93 -7.58 18.82 10.74
C GLY A 93 -7.68 17.37 10.23
N VAL A 94 -8.59 17.10 9.28
CA VAL A 94 -8.80 15.74 8.75
C VAL A 94 -7.57 15.30 7.98
N VAL A 95 -7.07 14.10 8.27
CA VAL A 95 -6.03 13.48 7.46
C VAL A 95 -6.69 12.88 6.23
N VAL A 96 -6.34 13.39 5.05
CA VAL A 96 -6.71 12.74 3.78
C VAL A 96 -5.62 11.73 3.50
N ASP A 97 -5.96 10.45 3.64
CA ASP A 97 -5.16 9.39 3.09
C ASP A 97 -5.10 9.60 1.58
N ASP A 98 -3.92 9.99 1.09
CA ASP A 98 -3.61 10.06 -0.33
C ASP A 98 -3.32 8.65 -0.84
N THR A 99 -4.17 7.67 -0.44
CA THR A 99 -4.29 6.42 -1.17
C THR A 99 -4.85 6.82 -2.52
N ARG A 100 -3.94 7.20 -3.43
CA ARG A 100 -4.25 7.46 -4.83
C ARG A 100 -5.12 6.31 -5.26
N THR A 101 -6.41 6.58 -5.44
CA THR A 101 -7.32 5.63 -6.04
C THR A 101 -6.65 5.22 -7.35
N ALA A 102 -6.24 3.95 -7.44
CA ALA A 102 -5.52 3.46 -8.59
C ALA A 102 -6.39 3.77 -9.81
N THR A 103 -5.99 4.75 -10.61
CA THR A 103 -6.76 5.06 -11.82
C THR A 103 -6.58 3.86 -12.72
N ILE A 104 -7.64 3.08 -12.91
CA ILE A 104 -7.66 1.97 -13.86
C ILE A 104 -7.52 2.61 -15.24
N ARG A 105 -6.36 2.39 -15.87
CA ARG A 105 -6.00 2.91 -17.20
C ARG A 105 -5.71 1.77 -18.17
N TYR A 106 -6.53 0.73 -18.09
CA TYR A 106 -6.52 -0.39 -19.03
C TYR A 106 -7.95 -0.67 -19.45
N ASP A 107 -8.10 -1.17 -20.67
CA ASP A 107 -9.35 -1.72 -21.16
C ASP A 107 -9.48 -3.18 -20.68
N ASP A 108 -10.67 -3.57 -20.24
CA ASP A 108 -10.91 -4.87 -19.61
C ASP A 108 -10.58 -6.02 -20.58
N TYR A 109 -10.91 -5.85 -21.86
CA TYR A 109 -10.61 -6.83 -22.90
C TYR A 109 -9.10 -7.03 -23.08
N GLN A 110 -8.29 -5.96 -22.97
CA GLN A 110 -6.83 -6.09 -23.07
C GLN A 110 -6.23 -6.86 -21.89
N LEU A 111 -6.82 -6.70 -20.70
CA LEU A 111 -6.41 -7.42 -19.50
C LEU A 111 -6.79 -8.91 -19.60
N GLU A 112 -8.05 -9.18 -19.92
CA GLU A 112 -8.58 -10.54 -20.06
C GLU A 112 -7.80 -11.34 -21.09
N HIS A 113 -7.58 -10.77 -22.28
CA HIS A 113 -6.80 -11.42 -23.33
C HIS A 113 -5.37 -11.78 -22.88
N PHE A 114 -4.73 -10.93 -22.07
CA PHE A 114 -3.41 -11.27 -21.52
C PHE A 114 -3.49 -12.36 -20.43
N ILE A 115 -4.53 -12.34 -19.59
CA ILE A 115 -4.76 -13.39 -18.59
C ILE A 115 -4.98 -14.75 -19.26
N GLU A 116 -5.79 -14.80 -20.30
CA GLU A 116 -6.00 -16.02 -21.12
C GLU A 116 -4.68 -16.51 -21.72
N PHE A 117 -3.87 -15.60 -22.27
CA PHE A 117 -2.56 -15.95 -22.82
C PHE A 117 -1.63 -16.58 -21.78
N ILE A 118 -1.54 -16.01 -20.57
CA ILE A 118 -0.63 -16.54 -19.53
C ILE A 118 -1.14 -17.83 -18.89
N VAL A 119 -2.45 -18.07 -18.87
CA VAL A 119 -3.06 -19.31 -18.36
C VAL A 119 -3.03 -20.42 -19.41
N SER A 120 -2.83 -20.09 -20.68
CA SER A 120 -2.71 -21.05 -21.78
C SER A 120 -1.67 -22.17 -21.48
N PRO A 121 -1.94 -23.42 -21.88
CA PRO A 121 -1.05 -24.57 -21.65
C PRO A 121 0.34 -24.43 -22.30
N HIS A 122 0.48 -23.51 -23.26
CA HIS A 122 1.77 -23.18 -23.87
C HIS A 122 2.69 -22.39 -22.93
N ILE A 123 2.11 -21.64 -21.99
CA ILE A 123 2.83 -20.76 -21.05
C ILE A 123 2.89 -21.38 -19.65
N CYS A 124 1.78 -21.96 -19.18
CA CYS A 124 1.69 -22.67 -17.90
C CYS A 124 1.56 -24.17 -18.08
N THR A 125 2.18 -24.96 -17.20
CA THR A 125 1.90 -26.39 -17.07
C THR A 125 1.06 -26.65 -15.83
N ASP A 126 0.01 -27.45 -15.98
CA ASP A 126 -0.96 -27.78 -14.92
C ASP A 126 -0.46 -28.83 -13.92
N LEU A 127 0.85 -29.14 -13.91
CA LEU A 127 1.39 -30.10 -12.97
C LEU A 127 1.50 -29.43 -11.59
N PRO A 128 0.75 -29.87 -10.56
CA PRO A 128 0.71 -29.18 -9.29
C PRO A 128 2.04 -29.35 -8.55
N PHE A 129 2.84 -28.27 -8.50
CA PHE A 129 4.01 -28.18 -7.64
C PHE A 129 3.61 -27.45 -6.36
N GLY A 130 2.79 -28.12 -5.55
CA GLY A 130 2.24 -27.59 -4.30
C GLY A 130 0.83 -26.99 -4.43
N GLN A 131 0.27 -26.61 -3.28
CA GLN A 131 -1.08 -26.08 -3.13
C GLN A 131 -1.05 -24.85 -2.21
N LYS A 132 -1.96 -23.90 -2.44
CA LYS A 132 -2.18 -22.73 -1.59
C LYS A 132 -3.58 -22.80 -0.99
N GLU A 133 -3.66 -22.59 0.31
CA GLU A 133 -4.93 -22.46 1.02
C GLU A 133 -5.43 -21.02 0.91
N LEU A 134 -6.66 -20.84 0.41
CA LEU A 134 -7.38 -19.58 0.44
C LEU A 134 -8.48 -19.65 1.49
N HIS A 135 -8.37 -18.82 2.52
CA HIS A 135 -9.45 -18.63 3.49
C HIS A 135 -10.40 -17.55 3.00
N LEU A 136 -11.66 -17.93 2.76
CA LEU A 136 -12.71 -16.98 2.44
C LEU A 136 -13.20 -16.25 3.69
N SER A 137 -13.80 -15.08 3.51
CA SER A 137 -14.48 -14.34 4.58
C SER A 137 -15.66 -15.11 5.19
N THR A 138 -16.12 -16.18 4.53
CA THR A 138 -17.13 -17.12 5.00
C THR A 138 -16.59 -18.16 5.98
N GLY A 139 -15.26 -18.27 6.15
CA GLY A 139 -14.60 -19.25 7.01
C GLY A 139 -14.24 -20.57 6.33
N GLU A 140 -14.55 -20.72 5.03
CA GLU A 140 -14.17 -21.88 4.23
C GLU A 140 -12.73 -21.77 3.72
N THR A 141 -12.07 -22.91 3.52
CA THR A 141 -10.69 -22.99 2.98
C THR A 141 -10.70 -23.69 1.62
N LEU A 142 -10.29 -22.98 0.57
CA LEU A 142 -10.12 -23.52 -0.78
C LEU A 142 -8.66 -23.91 -1.03
N LEU A 143 -8.43 -25.09 -1.59
CA LEU A 143 -7.11 -25.53 -2.04
C LEU A 143 -6.94 -25.19 -3.53
N ILE A 144 -6.03 -24.27 -3.84
CA ILE A 144 -5.69 -23.91 -5.21
C ILE A 144 -4.33 -24.49 -5.58
N PRO A 145 -4.20 -25.25 -6.68
CA PRO A 145 -2.91 -25.74 -7.14
C PRO A 145 -2.02 -24.58 -7.57
N LEU A 146 -0.75 -24.61 -7.18
CA LEU A 146 0.22 -23.63 -7.64
C LEU A 146 0.59 -23.94 -9.09
N THR A 147 0.24 -23.03 -10.00
CA THR A 147 0.60 -23.14 -11.41
C THR A 147 2.08 -22.83 -11.61
N ILE A 148 2.72 -23.58 -12.53
CA ILE A 148 4.11 -23.35 -12.92
C ILE A 148 4.13 -22.69 -14.28
N ARG A 149 4.80 -21.54 -14.38
CA ARG A 149 5.17 -20.92 -15.65
C ARG A 149 6.42 -21.60 -16.20
N ASN A 150 6.32 -22.03 -17.46
CA ASN A 150 7.42 -22.67 -18.18
C ASN A 150 8.51 -21.66 -18.58
N LEU A 151 8.17 -20.36 -18.62
CA LEU A 151 9.01 -19.30 -19.17
C LEU A 151 9.22 -18.17 -18.16
N ALA A 152 10.35 -17.48 -18.29
CA ALA A 152 10.61 -16.28 -17.51
C ALA A 152 9.65 -15.13 -17.93
N PRO A 153 9.24 -14.25 -17.00
CA PRO A 153 8.31 -13.15 -17.27
C PRO A 153 8.65 -12.29 -18.50
N GLN A 154 9.93 -11.95 -18.68
CA GLN A 154 10.40 -11.19 -19.86
C GLN A 154 10.09 -11.93 -21.17
N ARG A 155 10.29 -13.25 -21.21
CA ARG A 155 10.08 -14.07 -22.42
C ARG A 155 8.59 -14.20 -22.74
N ILE A 156 7.75 -14.34 -21.71
CA ILE A 156 6.28 -14.38 -21.84
C ILE A 156 5.79 -13.10 -22.50
N ILE A 157 6.27 -11.93 -22.04
CA ILE A 157 5.86 -10.64 -22.60
C ILE A 157 6.31 -10.49 -24.06
N THR A 158 7.54 -10.90 -24.39
CA THR A 158 8.00 -10.87 -25.79
C THR A 158 7.12 -11.75 -26.68
N GLN A 159 6.86 -12.98 -26.27
CA GLN A 159 5.99 -13.90 -27.02
C GLN A 159 4.57 -13.37 -27.15
N TYR A 160 4.04 -12.73 -26.11
CA TYR A 160 2.72 -12.10 -26.18
C TYR A 160 2.66 -11.00 -27.23
N TYR A 161 3.69 -10.15 -27.32
CA TYR A 161 3.75 -9.13 -28.37
C TYR A 161 3.85 -9.71 -29.76
N ASP A 162 4.66 -10.75 -29.94
CA ASP A 162 4.79 -11.45 -31.22
C ASP A 162 3.45 -12.10 -31.62
N TYR A 163 2.80 -12.79 -30.68
CA TYR A 163 1.46 -13.38 -30.86
C TYR A 163 0.41 -12.34 -31.25
N CYS A 164 0.36 -11.20 -30.54
CA CYS A 164 -0.58 -10.14 -30.84
C CYS A 164 -0.36 -9.56 -32.25
N LYS A 165 0.91 -9.36 -32.63
CA LYS A 165 1.30 -8.84 -33.93
C LYS A 165 0.96 -9.81 -35.06
N GLU A 166 1.15 -11.12 -34.83
CA GLU A 166 0.90 -12.15 -35.83
C GLU A 166 -0.60 -12.37 -36.04
N TYR A 167 -1.38 -12.50 -34.96
CA TYR A 167 -2.79 -12.87 -35.06
C TYR A 167 -3.72 -11.69 -35.33
N TYR A 168 -3.45 -10.52 -34.72
CA TYR A 168 -4.33 -9.35 -34.81
C TYR A 168 -3.74 -8.21 -35.64
N GLY A 169 -2.44 -8.25 -35.97
CA GLY A 169 -1.78 -7.18 -36.71
C GLY A 169 -1.94 -5.82 -36.02
N ASN A 170 -2.63 -4.89 -36.68
CA ASN A 170 -2.86 -3.53 -36.19
C ASN A 170 -4.25 -3.32 -35.55
N THR A 171 -5.12 -4.34 -35.50
CA THR A 171 -6.48 -4.19 -34.95
C THR A 171 -6.51 -4.23 -33.43
N PHE A 172 -5.52 -4.89 -32.82
CA PHE A 172 -5.38 -5.00 -31.38
C PHE A 172 -4.09 -4.32 -30.90
N ARG A 173 -4.22 -3.45 -29.91
CA ARG A 173 -3.08 -2.85 -29.22
C ARG A 173 -2.93 -3.50 -27.85
N PRO A 174 -1.85 -4.25 -27.58
CA PRO A 174 -1.61 -4.85 -26.27
C PRO A 174 -1.24 -3.79 -25.21
N LEU A 175 -1.35 -4.17 -23.93
CA LEU A 175 -0.93 -3.32 -22.80
C LEU A 175 0.57 -3.02 -22.84
N GLY A 176 0.95 -1.94 -22.16
CA GLY A 176 2.35 -1.56 -21.98
C GLY A 176 3.13 -2.59 -21.16
N GLN A 177 4.43 -2.70 -21.44
CA GLN A 177 5.30 -3.71 -20.83
C GLN A 177 5.30 -3.64 -19.29
N SER A 178 5.27 -2.44 -18.71
CA SER A 178 5.18 -2.25 -17.25
C SER A 178 3.88 -2.80 -16.67
N SER A 179 2.75 -2.58 -17.33
CA SER A 179 1.45 -3.12 -16.93
C SER A 179 1.42 -4.64 -17.01
N LEU A 180 1.97 -5.23 -18.09
CA LEU A 180 2.08 -6.68 -18.23
C LEU A 180 2.97 -7.29 -17.13
N PHE A 181 4.07 -6.64 -16.76
CA PHE A 181 4.89 -7.06 -15.62
C PHE A 181 4.16 -6.96 -14.29
N SER A 182 3.40 -5.88 -14.06
CA SER A 182 2.56 -5.77 -12.87
C SER A 182 1.54 -6.91 -12.80
N ILE A 183 0.88 -7.25 -13.91
CA ILE A 183 -0.06 -8.39 -13.96
C ILE A 183 0.65 -9.70 -13.64
N LEU A 184 1.84 -9.94 -14.20
CA LEU A 184 2.61 -11.16 -13.92
C LEU A 184 3.08 -11.26 -12.46
N ASN A 185 3.32 -10.13 -11.80
CA ASN A 185 3.69 -10.08 -10.37
C ASN A 185 2.50 -10.38 -9.45
N GLU A 186 1.32 -9.84 -9.77
CA GLU A 186 0.09 -10.12 -9.02
C GLU A 186 -0.38 -11.56 -9.22
N CYS A 187 -0.30 -12.07 -10.46
CA CYS A 187 -0.54 -13.47 -10.77
C CYS A 187 0.68 -14.31 -10.39
N THR A 188 0.92 -14.51 -9.09
CA THR A 188 2.07 -15.27 -8.62
C THR A 188 2.02 -16.72 -9.11
N ALA A 189 2.99 -17.11 -9.93
CA ALA A 189 3.18 -18.48 -10.39
C ALA A 189 4.66 -18.86 -10.20
N SER A 190 4.92 -20.12 -9.85
CA SER A 190 6.28 -20.60 -9.71
C SER A 190 6.96 -20.62 -11.08
N THR A 191 8.21 -20.17 -11.17
CA THR A 191 8.99 -20.32 -12.40
C THR A 191 9.80 -21.61 -12.33
N ARG A 192 9.70 -22.44 -13.37
CA ARG A 192 10.50 -23.67 -13.45
C ARG A 192 11.98 -23.30 -13.58
N ARG A 193 12.77 -23.48 -12.51
CA ARG A 193 14.21 -23.19 -12.49
C ARG A 193 15.08 -24.32 -13.05
N SER A 194 14.54 -25.52 -13.20
CA SER A 194 15.25 -26.65 -13.78
C SER A 194 14.29 -27.63 -14.47
N LEU A 195 14.63 -27.99 -15.70
CA LEU A 195 14.10 -29.13 -16.44
C LEU A 195 14.95 -30.35 -16.07
N GLN A 196 15.10 -30.68 -14.79
CA GLN A 196 15.61 -32.02 -14.44
C GLN A 196 14.52 -32.99 -14.88
N GLY A 197 14.72 -33.56 -16.07
CA GLY A 197 13.80 -34.52 -16.66
C GLY A 197 13.97 -35.89 -16.04
N LEU A 198 13.17 -36.82 -16.53
CA LEU A 198 13.33 -38.25 -16.22
C LEU A 198 14.74 -38.74 -16.58
N ASP A 199 15.37 -38.12 -17.57
CA ASP A 199 16.76 -38.35 -17.98
C ASP A 199 17.77 -37.98 -16.90
N SER A 200 17.53 -36.95 -16.09
CA SER A 200 18.38 -36.63 -14.93
C SER A 200 18.29 -37.72 -13.87
N PHE A 201 17.08 -38.19 -13.54
CA PHE A 201 16.90 -39.31 -12.60
C PHE A 201 17.43 -40.63 -13.15
N SER A 202 17.30 -40.87 -14.46
CA SER A 202 17.85 -42.06 -15.12
C SER A 202 19.37 -42.02 -15.21
N ALA A 203 19.96 -40.85 -15.47
CA ALA A 203 21.41 -40.65 -15.51
C ALA A 203 22.00 -40.74 -14.10
N GLU A 204 21.39 -40.08 -13.11
CA GLU A 204 21.81 -40.15 -11.71
C GLU A 204 21.66 -41.59 -11.17
N GLY A 205 20.56 -42.27 -11.52
CA GLY A 205 20.35 -43.69 -11.25
C GLY A 205 21.43 -44.57 -11.88
N SER A 206 21.75 -44.36 -13.16
CA SER A 206 22.84 -45.09 -13.84
C SER A 206 24.17 -44.87 -13.14
N THR A 207 24.51 -43.62 -12.81
CA THR A 207 25.76 -43.31 -12.12
C THR A 207 25.84 -43.91 -10.71
N ALA A 208 24.72 -44.03 -10.00
CA ALA A 208 24.66 -44.68 -8.71
C ALA A 208 24.86 -46.21 -8.83
N PHE A 209 24.30 -46.83 -9.87
CA PHE A 209 24.54 -48.25 -10.15
C PHE A 209 25.99 -48.51 -10.58
N ASP A 210 26.57 -47.65 -11.40
CA ASP A 210 27.99 -47.74 -11.79
C ASP A 210 28.91 -47.63 -10.56
N PHE A 211 28.55 -46.77 -9.60
CA PHE A 211 29.27 -46.65 -8.34
C PHE A 211 29.16 -47.92 -7.48
N LEU A 212 27.96 -48.51 -7.37
CA LEU A 212 27.78 -49.79 -6.66
C LEU A 212 28.57 -50.93 -7.33
N PHE A 213 28.58 -50.99 -8.66
CA PHE A 213 29.41 -51.94 -9.41
C PHE A 213 30.89 -51.76 -9.07
N SER A 214 31.38 -50.52 -9.02
CA SER A 214 32.77 -50.25 -8.66
C SER A 214 33.14 -50.70 -7.24
N ILE A 215 32.18 -50.61 -6.30
CA ILE A 215 32.36 -51.11 -4.93
C ILE A 215 32.37 -52.64 -4.93
N VAL A 216 31.46 -53.29 -5.65
CA VAL A 216 31.40 -54.76 -5.74
C VAL A 216 32.67 -55.33 -6.38
N ASP A 217 33.18 -54.70 -7.43
CA ASP A 217 34.48 -55.07 -8.05
C ASP A 217 35.65 -54.83 -7.08
N GLY A 218 35.62 -53.73 -6.33
CA GLY A 218 36.58 -53.45 -5.26
C GLY A 218 36.55 -54.51 -4.14
N LEU A 219 35.38 -55.02 -3.78
CA LEU A 219 35.23 -56.09 -2.78
C LEU A 219 35.64 -57.46 -3.33
N SER A 220 35.39 -57.72 -4.61
CA SER A 220 35.83 -58.92 -5.33
C SER A 220 37.36 -59.01 -5.38
N THR A 221 38.03 -57.90 -5.67
CA THR A 221 39.51 -57.82 -5.68
C THR A 221 40.13 -57.96 -4.28
N LEU A 222 39.40 -57.64 -3.22
CA LEU A 222 39.80 -57.86 -1.81
C LEU A 222 39.48 -59.28 -1.29
N GLY A 223 38.98 -60.18 -2.14
CA GLY A 223 38.90 -61.61 -1.86
C GLY A 223 37.63 -62.09 -1.15
N ILE A 224 36.55 -61.32 -1.14
CA ILE A 224 35.23 -61.85 -0.74
C ILE A 224 34.65 -62.60 -1.94
N VAL A 225 35.03 -63.88 -2.06
CA VAL A 225 34.40 -64.80 -3.00
C VAL A 225 32.93 -64.96 -2.59
N LEU A 226 32.04 -64.29 -3.31
CA LEU A 226 30.62 -64.69 -3.34
C LEU A 226 30.58 -66.04 -4.07
N ASN A 227 30.64 -67.12 -3.28
CA ASN A 227 30.30 -68.44 -3.76
C ASN A 227 28.86 -68.38 -4.27
N ALA A 228 28.75 -68.56 -5.57
CA ALA A 228 27.54 -68.53 -6.36
C ALA A 228 26.45 -69.46 -5.82
N LEU A 229 25.20 -68.99 -5.95
CA LEU A 229 24.08 -69.81 -6.38
C LEU A 229 23.70 -69.35 -7.79
#